data_AF-A0A4V1ZM78-F1
#
_entry.id   AF-A0A4V1ZM78-F1
#
_cell.length_a   1.000
_cell.length_b   1.000
_cell.length_c   1.000
_cell.angle_alpha   90.00
_cell.angle_beta   90.00
_cell.angle_gamma   90.00
#
_symmetry.space_group_name_H-M   'P 1'
#
loop_
_entity.id
_entity.type
_entity.pdbx_description
1 polymer ?
#
loop_
_entity_poly.entity_id
_entity_poly.type
_entity_poly.pdbx_seq_one_letter_code
_entity_poly.pdbx_strand_id
1 'polypeptide(L)'
;MKVKFKFMLALAVVLAAAGVQAQTRYTCRTQSGISYQSSASCPPGIVYYGPTATGQAYSAPLPSTGQAPSNLKYLSPRCASLNDAIRTAPARGLKYETIGEMRREYSRECAESESEAYSKLSDDRRAQQQQRSEARNAEKADRERASLREQQCGESKRILLSKRSRTDLTEGERAELRRFEENYRSRCA
;
A
#
# COMPACT_ATOMS: atom_id res chain seq x y z
N MET A 1 45.95 -39.71 -55.83
CA MET A 1 46.84 -39.62 -54.65
C MET A 1 46.20 -38.61 -53.69
N LYS A 2 45.27 -39.02 -52.82
CA LYS A 2 45.42 -39.67 -51.50
C LYS A 2 46.37 -38.91 -50.55
N VAL A 3 45.80 -38.59 -49.38
CA VAL A 3 46.40 -38.09 -48.12
C VAL A 3 46.74 -36.59 -48.18
N LYS A 4 46.01 -35.69 -47.50
CA LYS A 4 46.15 -35.40 -46.06
C LYS A 4 44.88 -34.71 -45.51
N PHE A 5 43.95 -35.52 -45.02
CA PHE A 5 42.77 -35.07 -44.25
C PHE A 5 42.70 -35.94 -42.99
N LYS A 6 43.75 -35.88 -42.14
CA LYS A 6 43.87 -36.74 -40.95
C LYS A 6 44.56 -36.06 -39.75
N PHE A 7 44.52 -34.73 -39.65
CA PHE A 7 45.12 -34.01 -38.50
C PHE A 7 44.20 -32.98 -37.83
N MET A 8 42.88 -33.13 -38.00
CA MET A 8 41.85 -32.27 -37.38
C MET A 8 40.72 -33.11 -36.78
N LEU A 9 41.06 -34.26 -36.17
CA LEU A 9 40.07 -35.13 -35.52
C LEU A 9 40.62 -35.87 -34.29
N ALA A 10 41.69 -35.34 -33.68
CA ALA A 10 42.33 -35.93 -32.50
C ALA A 10 42.39 -34.97 -31.29
N LEU A 11 41.71 -33.82 -31.35
CA LEU A 11 41.59 -32.87 -30.23
C LEU A 11 40.14 -32.61 -29.78
N ALA A 12 39.17 -33.38 -30.30
CA ALA A 12 37.75 -33.23 -29.96
C ALA A 12 37.20 -34.37 -29.08
N VAL A 13 38.04 -35.37 -28.72
CA VAL A 13 37.59 -36.55 -27.94
C VAL A 13 37.98 -36.46 -26.45
N VAL A 14 38.82 -35.50 -26.04
CA VAL A 14 39.29 -35.40 -24.64
C VAL A 14 38.35 -34.57 -23.73
N LEU A 15 37.34 -33.88 -24.27
CA LEU A 15 36.38 -33.11 -23.44
C LEU A 15 35.09 -33.87 -23.07
N ALA A 16 34.94 -35.14 -23.42
CA ALA A 16 33.74 -35.93 -23.12
C ALA A 16 33.83 -36.77 -21.83
N ALA A 17 34.68 -36.37 -20.86
CA ALA A 17 34.84 -37.09 -19.59
C ALA A 17 34.81 -36.14 -18.38
N ALA A 18 33.96 -35.11 -18.39
CA ALA A 18 33.47 -34.55 -17.14
C ALA A 18 32.23 -35.34 -16.76
N GLY A 19 32.43 -36.42 -16.01
CA GLY A 19 31.34 -37.21 -15.46
C GLY A 19 30.34 -36.28 -14.76
N VAL A 20 29.08 -36.36 -15.18
CA VAL A 20 27.96 -35.92 -14.36
C VAL A 20 28.10 -36.70 -13.05
N GLN A 21 28.69 -36.09 -12.03
CA GLN A 21 28.55 -36.60 -10.68
C GLN A 21 27.07 -36.45 -10.37
N ALA A 22 26.31 -37.52 -10.59
CA ALA A 22 24.99 -37.67 -10.03
C ALA A 22 25.17 -37.43 -8.53
N GLN A 23 24.79 -36.25 -8.05
CA GLN A 23 24.75 -35.96 -6.62
C GLN A 23 23.64 -36.86 -6.07
N THR A 24 23.97 -38.10 -5.72
CA THR A 24 23.06 -39.01 -5.04
C THR A 24 22.78 -38.42 -3.68
N ARG A 25 21.71 -37.63 -3.59
CA ARG A 25 21.20 -37.09 -2.34
C ARG A 25 20.17 -38.07 -1.80
N TYR A 26 20.49 -38.66 -0.66
CA TYR A 26 19.62 -39.55 0.07
C TYR A 26 18.74 -38.69 0.98
N THR A 27 17.42 -38.91 0.94
CA THR A 27 16.51 -38.29 1.90
C THR A 27 16.29 -39.28 3.05
N CYS A 28 16.84 -38.95 4.22
CA CYS A 28 16.82 -39.78 5.42
C CYS A 28 15.75 -39.26 6.37
N ARG A 29 14.94 -40.14 6.96
CA ARG A 29 13.93 -39.76 7.97
C ARG A 29 14.19 -40.45 9.30
N THR A 30 14.53 -39.65 10.32
CA THR A 30 14.78 -40.16 11.67
C THR A 30 13.51 -40.77 12.28
N GLN A 31 13.67 -41.63 13.30
CA GLN A 31 12.55 -42.22 14.02
C GLN A 31 11.66 -41.16 14.72
N SER A 32 12.22 -39.98 15.01
CA SER A 32 11.51 -38.80 15.50
C SER A 32 10.72 -38.02 14.43
N GLY A 33 10.74 -38.48 13.17
CA GLY A 33 9.95 -37.91 12.07
C GLY A 33 10.62 -36.77 11.29
N ILE A 34 11.87 -36.43 11.59
CA ILE A 34 12.61 -35.34 10.93
C ILE A 34 13.27 -35.89 9.66
N SER A 35 13.03 -35.24 8.52
CA SER A 35 13.66 -35.59 7.25
C SER A 35 14.80 -34.63 6.89
N TYR A 36 15.97 -35.16 6.55
CA TYR A 36 17.12 -34.39 6.09
C TYR A 36 17.73 -35.00 4.81
N GLN A 37 18.43 -34.18 4.02
CA GLN A 37 19.13 -34.62 2.82
C GLN A 37 20.62 -34.83 3.14
N SER A 38 21.15 -35.99 2.76
CA SER A 38 22.54 -36.39 2.95
C SER A 38 23.17 -36.78 1.63
N SER A 39 24.44 -36.43 1.43
CA SER A 39 25.25 -36.91 0.30
C SER A 39 25.79 -38.32 0.51
N ALA A 40 25.75 -38.83 1.74
CA ALA A 40 26.07 -40.21 2.11
C ALA A 40 24.79 -41.03 2.39
N SER A 41 24.87 -42.35 2.28
CA SER A 41 23.77 -43.26 2.62
C SER A 41 23.28 -43.06 4.07
N CYS A 42 21.98 -43.28 4.31
CA CYS A 42 21.40 -43.10 5.64
C CYS A 42 22.00 -44.10 6.64
N PRO A 43 22.31 -43.68 7.88
CA PRO A 43 22.81 -44.59 8.91
C PRO A 43 21.77 -45.68 9.27
N PRO A 44 22.23 -46.85 9.76
CA PRO A 44 21.34 -47.98 10.07
C PRO A 44 20.32 -47.61 11.15
N GLY A 45 19.05 -47.97 10.92
CA GLY A 45 17.92 -47.61 11.82
C GLY A 45 17.03 -46.47 11.32
N ILE A 46 17.30 -45.93 10.12
CA ILE A 46 16.52 -44.87 9.47
C ILE A 46 15.94 -45.39 8.15
N VAL A 47 14.65 -45.14 7.88
CA VAL A 47 13.96 -45.60 6.67
C VAL A 47 14.36 -44.75 5.46
N TYR A 48 14.84 -45.40 4.41
CA TYR A 48 15.18 -44.80 3.12
C TYR A 48 13.97 -44.80 2.19
N TYR A 49 13.55 -43.61 1.74
CA TYR A 49 12.65 -43.46 0.59
C TYR A 49 13.53 -43.00 -0.58
N GLY A 50 13.43 -43.69 -1.72
CA GLY A 50 14.29 -43.53 -2.90
C GLY A 50 14.45 -42.09 -3.42
N PRO A 51 15.28 -41.88 -4.47
CA PRO A 51 15.61 -40.54 -4.95
C PRO A 51 14.33 -39.79 -5.34
N THR A 52 13.98 -38.76 -4.57
CA THR A 52 12.97 -37.78 -4.97
C THR A 52 13.60 -36.98 -6.11
N ALA A 53 12.92 -36.91 -7.26
CA ALA A 53 13.39 -36.11 -8.39
C ALA A 53 13.64 -34.67 -7.90
N THR A 54 14.90 -34.32 -7.70
CA THR A 54 15.31 -32.96 -7.34
C THR A 54 15.26 -32.11 -8.59
N GLY A 55 14.05 -31.66 -8.88
CA GLY A 55 13.77 -30.63 -9.85
C GLY A 55 12.38 -30.16 -9.53
N GLN A 56 12.25 -29.22 -8.58
CA GLN A 56 11.11 -28.31 -8.69
C GLN A 56 11.27 -27.67 -10.06
N ALA A 57 10.45 -28.10 -11.03
CA ALA A 57 10.32 -27.39 -12.28
C ALA A 57 10.06 -25.94 -11.88
N TYR A 58 10.96 -25.04 -12.25
CA TYR A 58 10.80 -23.63 -11.96
C TYR A 58 9.47 -23.20 -12.59
N SER A 59 8.42 -23.09 -11.76
CA SER A 59 7.19 -22.45 -12.16
C SER A 59 7.47 -20.96 -12.07
N ALA A 60 7.66 -20.31 -13.22
CA ALA A 60 7.73 -18.87 -13.27
C ALA A 60 6.52 -18.29 -12.51
N PRO A 61 6.71 -17.32 -11.60
CA PRO A 61 5.60 -16.66 -10.93
C PRO A 61 4.59 -16.16 -11.96
N LEU A 62 3.31 -16.45 -11.74
CA LEU A 62 2.24 -15.88 -12.56
C LEU A 62 2.36 -14.34 -12.51
N PRO A 63 2.30 -13.65 -13.65
CA PRO A 63 2.37 -12.19 -13.67
C PRO A 63 1.19 -11.62 -12.88
N SER A 64 1.48 -11.01 -11.73
CA SER A 64 0.47 -10.33 -10.93
C SER A 64 -0.06 -9.12 -11.70
N THR A 65 -1.37 -9.04 -11.88
CA THR A 65 -2.00 -7.85 -12.43
C THR A 65 -1.95 -6.78 -11.33
N GLY A 66 -1.03 -5.82 -11.45
CA GLY A 66 -0.87 -4.74 -10.48
C GLY A 66 -2.16 -3.96 -10.21
N GLN A 67 -2.14 -3.16 -9.14
CA GLN A 67 -3.28 -2.32 -8.76
C GLN A 67 -3.70 -1.41 -9.91
N ALA A 68 -5.01 -1.32 -10.13
CA ALA A 68 -5.57 -0.51 -11.21
C ALA A 68 -5.28 0.99 -10.97
N PRO A 69 -4.89 1.76 -11.99
CA PRO A 69 -4.62 3.20 -11.84
C PRO A 69 -5.81 3.97 -11.28
N SER A 70 -5.56 4.93 -10.38
CA SER A 70 -6.64 5.67 -9.72
C SER A 70 -7.42 6.61 -10.64
N ASN A 71 -6.86 6.98 -11.80
CA ASN A 71 -7.51 7.82 -12.81
C ASN A 71 -8.50 7.05 -13.70
N LEU A 72 -8.52 5.70 -13.64
CA LEU A 72 -9.43 4.89 -14.46
C LEU A 72 -10.91 5.28 -14.28
N LYS A 73 -11.31 5.73 -13.07
CA LYS A 73 -12.69 6.15 -12.79
C LYS A 73 -13.18 7.34 -13.62
N TYR A 74 -12.27 8.10 -14.23
CA TYR A 74 -12.61 9.26 -15.06
C TYR A 74 -12.33 9.04 -16.54
N LEU A 75 -11.72 7.91 -16.91
CA LEU A 75 -11.53 7.57 -18.31
C LEU A 75 -12.87 7.28 -18.97
N SER A 76 -12.91 7.48 -20.29
CA SER A 76 -14.03 6.99 -21.09
C SER A 76 -14.16 5.45 -20.96
N PRO A 77 -15.37 4.88 -21.08
CA PRO A 77 -15.57 3.43 -20.96
C PRO A 77 -14.70 2.60 -21.92
N ARG A 78 -14.48 3.11 -23.14
CA ARG A 78 -13.62 2.49 -24.15
C ARG A 78 -12.16 2.45 -23.68
N CYS A 79 -11.63 3.57 -23.21
CA CYS A 79 -10.25 3.68 -22.75
C CYS A 79 -10.00 2.89 -21.47
N ALA A 80 -10.95 2.90 -20.53
CA ALA A 80 -10.89 2.06 -19.33
C ALA A 80 -10.83 0.57 -19.70
N SER A 81 -11.70 0.11 -20.62
CA SER A 81 -11.71 -1.28 -21.09
C SER A 81 -10.40 -1.67 -21.79
N LEU A 82 -9.83 -0.79 -22.62
CA LEU A 82 -8.58 -1.05 -23.33
C LEU A 82 -7.39 -1.08 -22.35
N ASN A 83 -7.37 -0.18 -21.36
CA ASN A 83 -6.37 -0.19 -20.30
C ASN A 83 -6.41 -1.49 -19.49
N ASP A 84 -7.61 -1.95 -19.11
CA ASP A 84 -7.77 -3.21 -18.40
C ASP A 84 -7.37 -4.42 -19.26
N ALA A 85 -7.66 -4.39 -20.56
CA ALA A 85 -7.19 -5.41 -21.49
C ALA A 85 -5.65 -5.46 -21.53
N ILE A 86 -4.97 -4.31 -21.61
CA ILE A 86 -3.50 -4.22 -21.59
C ILE A 86 -2.93 -4.71 -20.25
N ARG A 87 -3.53 -4.30 -19.13
CA ARG A 87 -3.07 -4.64 -17.77
C ARG A 87 -3.18 -6.14 -17.48
N THR A 88 -4.26 -6.75 -17.95
CA THR A 88 -4.53 -8.19 -17.75
C THR A 88 -3.93 -9.06 -18.85
N ALA A 89 -3.41 -8.46 -19.93
CA ALA A 89 -2.89 -9.19 -21.08
C ALA A 89 -1.80 -10.23 -20.76
N PRO A 90 -0.78 -9.94 -19.90
CA PRO A 90 0.23 -10.93 -19.55
C PRO A 90 -0.37 -12.13 -18.81
N ALA A 91 -1.32 -11.89 -17.91
CA ALA A 91 -2.01 -12.95 -17.16
C ALA A 91 -2.91 -13.82 -18.07
N ARG A 92 -3.40 -13.24 -19.18
CA ARG A 92 -4.14 -13.96 -20.23
C ARG A 92 -3.23 -14.68 -21.23
N GLY A 93 -1.90 -14.59 -21.09
CA GLY A 93 -0.95 -15.23 -22.00
C GLY A 93 -0.84 -14.57 -23.38
N LEU A 94 -1.22 -13.29 -23.50
CA LEU A 94 -1.08 -12.56 -24.75
C LEU A 94 0.41 -12.32 -25.08
N LYS A 95 0.75 -12.41 -26.37
CA LYS A 95 2.10 -12.16 -26.87
C LYS A 95 2.51 -10.70 -26.64
N TYR A 96 3.80 -10.48 -26.41
CA TYR A 96 4.36 -9.14 -26.20
C TYR A 96 4.07 -8.18 -27.37
N GLU A 97 4.10 -8.66 -28.61
CA GLU A 97 3.80 -7.86 -29.81
C GLU A 97 2.36 -7.33 -29.79
N THR A 98 1.39 -8.19 -29.48
CA THR A 98 -0.03 -7.81 -29.33
C THR A 98 -0.21 -6.80 -28.20
N ILE A 99 0.50 -6.96 -27.08
CA ILE A 99 0.50 -5.99 -25.98
C ILE A 99 1.07 -4.65 -26.46
N GLY A 100 2.13 -4.67 -27.24
CA GLY A 100 2.73 -3.47 -27.84
C GLY A 100 1.76 -2.76 -28.79
N GLU A 101 0.98 -3.49 -29.58
CA GLU A 101 -0.05 -2.93 -30.45
C GLU A 101 -1.20 -2.28 -29.67
N MET A 102 -1.75 -2.99 -28.68
CA MET A 102 -2.80 -2.44 -27.81
C MET A 102 -2.33 -1.16 -27.10
N ARG A 103 -1.06 -1.11 -26.65
CA ARG A 103 -0.48 0.10 -26.04
C ARG A 103 -0.40 1.28 -27.02
N ARG A 104 -0.09 1.02 -28.30
CA ARG A 104 -0.07 2.06 -29.33
C ARG A 104 -1.47 2.56 -29.68
N GLU A 105 -2.44 1.65 -29.78
CA GLU A 105 -3.87 2.00 -29.95
C GLU A 105 -4.36 2.87 -28.79
N TYR A 106 -4.09 2.43 -27.56
CA TYR A 106 -4.44 3.20 -26.36
C TYR A 106 -3.82 4.59 -26.36
N SER A 107 -2.51 4.71 -26.63
CA SER A 107 -1.85 6.02 -26.66
C SER A 107 -2.47 6.96 -27.71
N ARG A 108 -2.85 6.43 -28.87
CA ARG A 108 -3.43 7.23 -29.96
C ARG A 108 -4.89 7.63 -29.70
N GLU A 109 -5.71 6.73 -29.20
CA GLU A 109 -7.16 6.96 -29.03
C GLU A 109 -7.50 7.58 -27.67
N CYS A 110 -6.67 7.35 -26.65
CA CYS A 110 -6.99 7.68 -25.27
C CYS A 110 -6.14 8.79 -24.66
N ALA A 111 -5.18 9.37 -25.37
CA ALA A 111 -4.32 10.43 -24.82
C ALA A 111 -5.11 11.62 -24.25
N GLU A 112 -6.15 12.08 -24.94
CA GLU A 112 -6.97 13.20 -24.49
C GLU A 112 -7.80 12.82 -23.25
N SER A 113 -8.54 11.71 -23.32
CA SER A 113 -9.34 11.22 -22.17
C SER A 113 -8.47 10.95 -20.95
N GLU A 114 -7.25 10.46 -21.16
CA GLU A 114 -6.29 10.22 -20.08
C GLU A 114 -5.81 11.53 -19.46
N SER A 115 -5.49 12.54 -20.27
CA SER A 115 -5.15 13.89 -19.79
C SER A 115 -6.27 14.50 -18.94
N GLU A 116 -7.51 14.45 -19.42
CA GLU A 116 -8.68 14.92 -18.68
C GLU A 116 -8.90 14.14 -17.38
N ALA A 117 -8.75 12.82 -17.42
CA ALA A 117 -8.88 11.97 -16.26
C ALA A 117 -7.83 12.30 -15.18
N TYR A 118 -6.60 12.63 -15.59
CA TYR A 118 -5.57 13.12 -14.68
C TYR A 118 -5.91 14.49 -14.10
N SER A 119 -6.46 15.40 -14.91
CA SER A 119 -6.93 16.70 -14.41
C SER A 119 -7.99 16.51 -13.32
N LYS A 120 -9.05 15.75 -13.61
CA LYS A 120 -10.14 15.47 -12.65
C LYS A 120 -9.64 14.79 -11.39
N LEU A 121 -8.70 13.86 -11.50
CA LEU A 121 -8.11 13.22 -10.33
C LEU A 121 -7.32 14.21 -9.47
N SER A 122 -6.60 15.14 -10.10
CA SER A 122 -5.88 16.21 -9.39
C SER A 122 -6.86 17.15 -8.69
N ASP A 123 -7.93 17.54 -9.37
CA ASP A 123 -9.00 18.39 -8.83
C ASP A 123 -9.67 17.76 -7.62
N ASP A 124 -10.06 16.49 -7.70
CA ASP A 124 -10.67 15.76 -6.59
C ASP A 124 -9.72 15.62 -5.39
N ARG A 125 -8.43 15.40 -5.64
CA ARG A 125 -7.42 15.37 -4.56
C ARG A 125 -7.30 16.74 -3.88
N ARG A 126 -7.30 17.83 -4.66
CA ARG A 126 -7.26 19.20 -4.13
C ARG A 126 -8.52 19.51 -3.32
N ALA A 127 -9.70 19.20 -3.87
CA ALA A 127 -10.98 19.39 -3.19
C ALA A 127 -11.05 18.60 -1.87
N GLN A 128 -10.62 17.34 -1.88
CA GLN A 128 -10.58 16.51 -0.67
C GLN A 128 -9.62 17.08 0.37
N GLN A 129 -8.44 17.55 -0.04
CA GLN A 129 -7.47 18.16 0.87
C GLN A 129 -8.01 19.48 1.44
N GLN A 130 -8.65 20.29 0.62
CA GLN A 130 -9.28 21.54 1.03
C GLN A 130 -10.37 21.29 2.08
N GLN A 131 -11.31 20.37 1.81
CA GLN A 131 -12.36 19.99 2.76
C GLN A 131 -11.79 19.52 4.11
N ARG A 132 -10.73 18.70 4.08
CA ARG A 132 -10.05 18.25 5.30
C ARG A 132 -9.41 19.40 6.07
N SER A 133 -8.83 20.36 5.36
CA SER A 133 -8.20 21.53 5.97
C SER A 133 -9.24 22.47 6.58
N GLU A 134 -10.34 22.71 5.87
CA GLU A 134 -11.47 23.52 6.33
C GLU A 134 -12.11 22.92 7.57
N ALA A 135 -12.37 21.61 7.58
CA ALA A 135 -12.91 20.90 8.75
C ALA A 135 -11.98 21.04 9.98
N ARG A 136 -10.67 20.87 9.79
CA ARG A 136 -9.68 21.04 10.87
C ARG A 136 -9.61 22.48 11.38
N ASN A 137 -9.72 23.46 10.49
CA ASN A 137 -9.68 24.86 10.86
C ASN A 137 -10.96 25.28 11.60
N ALA A 138 -12.12 24.81 11.16
CA ALA A 138 -13.39 25.01 11.85
C ALA A 138 -13.35 24.41 13.27
N GLU A 139 -12.88 23.16 13.40
CA GLU A 139 -12.75 22.51 14.71
C GLU A 139 -11.81 23.27 15.66
N LYS A 140 -10.68 23.77 15.13
CA LYS A 140 -9.76 24.62 15.91
C LYS A 140 -10.41 25.93 16.36
N ALA A 141 -11.09 26.61 15.45
CA ALA A 141 -11.78 27.86 15.75
C ALA A 141 -12.89 27.67 16.80
N ASP A 142 -13.62 26.56 16.73
CA ASP A 142 -14.66 26.24 17.71
C ASP A 142 -14.07 25.90 19.08
N ARG A 143 -12.95 25.18 19.14
CA ARG A 143 -12.22 24.93 20.39
C ARG A 143 -11.70 26.22 21.01
N GLU A 144 -11.17 27.14 20.20
CA GLU A 144 -10.70 28.44 20.68
C GLU A 144 -11.86 29.32 21.19
N ARG A 145 -13.00 29.34 20.48
CA ARG A 145 -14.20 30.04 20.94
C ARG A 145 -14.74 29.45 22.24
N ALA A 146 -14.70 28.13 22.38
CA ALA A 146 -15.12 27.45 23.60
C ALA A 146 -14.19 27.78 24.78
N SER A 147 -12.87 27.75 24.58
CA SER A 147 -11.91 28.09 25.64
C SER A 147 -12.00 29.56 26.06
N LEU A 148 -12.18 30.49 25.12
CA LEU A 148 -12.42 31.90 25.42
C LEU A 148 -13.71 32.11 26.20
N ARG A 149 -14.79 31.40 25.84
CA ARG A 149 -16.05 31.45 26.57
C ARG A 149 -15.88 30.92 27.99
N GLU A 150 -15.19 29.80 28.16
CA GLU A 150 -14.90 29.23 29.47
C GLU A 150 -14.11 30.20 30.36
N GLN A 151 -13.07 30.85 29.81
CA GLN A 151 -12.29 31.86 30.52
C GLN A 151 -13.16 33.06 30.94
N GLN A 152 -13.98 33.61 30.04
CA GLN A 152 -14.87 34.73 30.35
C GLN A 152 -15.88 34.37 31.45
N CYS A 153 -16.46 33.17 31.39
CA CYS A 153 -17.39 32.69 32.39
C CYS A 153 -16.69 32.42 33.74
N GLY A 154 -15.46 31.88 33.71
CA GLY A 154 -14.63 31.68 34.91
C GLY A 154 -14.30 33.00 35.62
N GLU A 155 -13.85 33.99 34.86
CA GLU A 155 -13.54 35.33 35.39
C GLU A 155 -14.80 36.03 35.95
N SER A 156 -15.92 35.95 35.23
CA SER A 156 -17.21 36.50 35.69
C SER A 156 -17.65 35.86 37.00
N LYS A 157 -17.50 34.53 37.13
CA LYS A 157 -17.78 33.79 38.36
C LYS A 157 -16.88 34.24 39.51
N ARG A 158 -15.58 34.44 39.25
CA ARG A 158 -14.63 34.94 40.27
C ARG A 158 -15.03 36.33 40.78
N ILE A 159 -15.41 37.23 39.88
CA ILE A 159 -15.90 38.58 40.23
C ILE A 159 -17.16 38.49 41.08
N LEU A 160 -18.11 37.62 40.70
CA LEU A 160 -19.32 37.39 41.48
C LEU A 160 -19.04 36.92 42.90
N LEU A 161 -18.14 35.95 43.06
CA LEU A 161 -17.76 35.44 44.38
C LEU A 161 -17.14 36.55 45.25
N SER A 162 -16.23 37.34 44.66
CA SER A 162 -15.58 38.47 45.34
C SER A 162 -16.61 39.55 45.76
N LYS A 163 -17.48 39.97 44.84
CA LYS A 163 -18.53 40.96 45.15
C LYS A 163 -19.54 40.43 46.17
N ARG A 164 -19.90 39.14 46.12
CA ARG A 164 -20.84 38.52 47.06
C ARG A 164 -20.25 38.38 48.47
N SER A 165 -18.93 38.21 48.60
CA SER A 165 -18.28 38.13 49.92
C SER A 165 -18.19 39.47 50.66
N ARG A 166 -18.42 40.60 49.98
CA ARG A 166 -18.43 41.92 50.60
C ARG A 166 -19.69 42.12 51.43
N THR A 167 -19.54 42.53 52.69
CA THR A 167 -20.64 42.79 53.63
C THR A 167 -21.09 44.26 53.66
N ASP A 168 -20.36 45.14 52.97
CA ASP A 168 -20.47 46.61 52.99
C ASP A 168 -21.11 47.22 51.73
N LEU A 169 -21.91 46.44 50.99
CA LEU A 169 -22.50 46.88 49.71
C LEU A 169 -23.60 47.94 49.90
N THR A 170 -23.48 49.05 49.19
CA THR A 170 -24.54 50.07 49.06
C THR A 170 -25.75 49.53 48.27
N GLU A 171 -26.90 50.19 48.36
CA GLU A 171 -28.12 49.77 47.64
C GLU A 171 -27.92 49.76 46.11
N GLY A 172 -27.20 50.75 45.57
CA GLY A 172 -26.84 50.83 44.15
C GLY A 172 -25.95 49.68 43.71
N GLU A 173 -24.89 49.36 44.46
CA GLU A 173 -24.01 48.23 44.17
C GLU A 173 -24.75 46.88 44.26
N ARG A 174 -25.73 46.76 45.17
CA ARG A 174 -26.57 45.55 45.30
C ARG A 174 -27.49 45.37 44.10
N ALA A 175 -28.00 46.45 43.51
CA ALA A 175 -28.78 46.39 42.27
C ALA A 175 -27.90 46.00 41.08
N GLU A 176 -26.68 46.55 40.98
CA GLU A 176 -25.71 46.19 39.95
C GLU A 176 -25.27 44.72 40.06
N LEU A 177 -25.00 44.24 41.28
CA LEU A 177 -24.64 42.84 41.53
C LEU A 177 -25.73 41.88 41.06
N ARG A 178 -27.02 42.17 41.35
CA ARG A 178 -28.15 41.37 40.86
C ARG A 178 -28.21 41.33 39.33
N ARG A 179 -28.05 42.47 38.66
CA ARG A 179 -27.99 42.52 37.19
C ARG A 179 -26.81 41.71 36.64
N PHE A 180 -25.66 41.75 37.31
CA PHE A 180 -24.49 40.96 36.90
C PHE A 180 -24.72 39.45 37.10
N GLU A 181 -25.37 39.04 38.19
CA GLU A 181 -25.77 37.65 38.44
C GLU A 181 -26.75 37.14 37.36
N GLU A 182 -27.75 37.94 36.98
CA GLU A 182 -28.69 37.59 35.90
C GLU A 182 -28.00 37.44 34.55
N ASN A 183 -27.12 38.38 34.20
CA ASN A 183 -26.33 38.32 32.97
C ASN A 183 -25.43 37.07 32.93
N TYR A 184 -24.75 36.76 34.04
CA TYR A 184 -23.96 35.55 34.16
C TYR A 184 -24.83 34.29 33.97
N ARG A 185 -26.00 34.23 34.63
CA ARG A 185 -26.93 33.09 34.48
C ARG A 185 -27.41 32.90 33.05
N SER A 186 -27.70 33.99 32.35
CA SER A 186 -28.18 33.91 30.96
C SER A 186 -27.11 33.50 29.95
N ARG A 187 -25.81 33.66 30.25
CA ARG A 187 -24.71 33.49 29.29
C ARG A 187 -23.75 32.34 29.63
N CYS A 188 -23.70 31.93 30.89
CA CYS A 188 -22.65 31.07 31.43
C CYS A 188 -23.13 29.97 32.38
N ALA A 189 -24.41 29.97 32.81
CA ALA A 189 -24.95 28.98 33.75
C ALA A 189 -25.76 27.88 33.05
#